data_AF-A0A9D1RFV2-F1
#
_entry.id   AF-A0A9D1RFV2-F1
#
_cell.length_a   1.000
_cell.length_b   1.000
_cell.length_c   1.000
_cell.angle_alpha   90.00
_cell.angle_beta   90.00
_cell.angle_gamma   90.00
#
_symmetry.space_group_name_H-M   'P 1'
#
loop_
_entity.id
_entity.type
_entity.pdbx_description
1 polymer ?
#
loop_
_entity_poly.entity_id
_entity_poly.type
_entity_poly.pdbx_seq_one_letter_code
_entity_poly.pdbx_strand_id
1 'polypeptide(L)'
;FYTRLAVDLFTFSYFMGGINFVDMAFLAEKNIIDGRLAYRRKKTAKLINLPLQEEALLVLKRYENNSSSYLFPILSNLHKTEQQRLNRLHKVITKINKALKAIGEELNIPIKLTTYVARHSYATVLKRAGVPTSIISESLGHSSEKITQIYLDGFGNSQIDQAMKNL
;
A
#
# COMPACT_ATOMS: atom_id res chain seq x y z
N PHE A 1 15.37 -6.67 -11.56
CA PHE A 1 14.91 -5.35 -11.07
C PHE A 1 13.40 -5.32 -10.77
N TYR A 2 12.50 -5.30 -11.77
CA TYR A 2 11.07 -5.05 -11.52
C TYR A 2 10.35 -6.10 -10.65
N THR A 3 10.72 -7.39 -10.74
CA THR A 3 10.19 -8.43 -9.85
C THR A 3 10.47 -8.12 -8.39
N ARG A 4 11.72 -7.76 -8.06
CA ARG A 4 12.08 -7.38 -6.69
C ARG A 4 11.37 -6.10 -6.24
N LEU A 5 11.37 -5.07 -7.08
CA LEU A 5 10.66 -3.82 -6.78
C LEU A 5 9.16 -4.05 -6.58
N ALA A 6 8.57 -4.99 -7.31
CA ALA A 6 7.16 -5.35 -7.16
C ALA A 6 6.86 -5.97 -5.79
N VAL A 7 7.68 -6.94 -5.36
CA VAL A 7 7.57 -7.53 -4.01
C VAL A 7 7.78 -6.45 -2.94
N ASP A 8 8.83 -5.64 -3.06
CA ASP A 8 9.16 -4.61 -2.07
C ASP A 8 8.04 -3.56 -1.93
N LEU A 9 7.49 -3.06 -3.04
CA LEU A 9 6.36 -2.12 -3.01
C LEU A 9 5.07 -2.75 -2.50
N PHE A 10 4.83 -4.03 -2.80
CA PHE A 10 3.68 -4.76 -2.27
C PHE A 10 3.80 -4.92 -0.75
N THR A 11 4.96 -5.36 -0.26
CA THR A 11 5.27 -5.50 1.17
C THR A 11 5.15 -4.16 1.88
N PHE A 12 5.78 -3.10 1.37
CA PHE A 12 5.69 -1.78 1.98
C PHE A 12 4.25 -1.26 2.00
N SER A 13 3.50 -1.43 0.91
CA SER A 13 2.08 -1.07 0.86
C SER A 13 1.29 -1.77 1.96
N TYR A 14 1.45 -3.09 2.11
CA TYR A 14 0.75 -3.89 3.10
C TYR A 14 1.07 -3.43 4.53
N PHE A 15 2.35 -3.28 4.89
CA PHE A 15 2.76 -2.92 6.25
C PHE A 15 2.58 -1.44 6.59
N MET A 16 2.47 -0.55 5.60
CA MET A 16 2.31 0.89 5.81
C MET A 16 0.91 1.38 5.45
N GLY A 17 -0.12 0.79 6.08
CA GLY A 17 -1.49 1.31 6.01
C GLY A 17 -2.18 1.08 4.67
N GLY A 18 -1.75 0.10 3.87
CA GLY A 18 -2.25 -0.10 2.52
C GLY A 18 -1.93 1.06 1.59
N ILE A 19 -0.85 1.82 1.82
CA ILE A 19 -0.50 3.02 1.03
C ILE A 19 -0.52 2.71 -0.48
N ASN A 20 -1.10 3.62 -1.26
CA ASN A 20 -1.28 3.40 -2.69
C ASN A 20 0.01 3.70 -3.48
N PHE A 21 0.13 3.13 -4.68
CA PHE A 21 1.31 3.26 -5.54
C PHE A 21 1.71 4.72 -5.82
N VAL A 22 0.74 5.60 -6.08
CA VAL A 22 1.01 7.00 -6.39
C VAL A 22 1.55 7.72 -5.17
N ASP A 23 1.01 7.49 -3.97
CA ASP A 23 1.56 8.10 -2.76
C ASP A 23 2.98 7.57 -2.47
N MET A 24 3.22 6.25 -2.59
CA MET A 24 4.55 5.65 -2.44
C MET A 24 5.59 6.26 -3.39
N ALA A 25 5.20 6.54 -4.63
CA ALA A 25 6.09 7.10 -5.64
C ALA A 25 6.64 8.49 -5.31
N PHE A 26 5.99 9.22 -4.39
CA PHE A 26 6.39 10.58 -3.99
C PHE A 26 6.95 10.66 -2.57
N LEU A 27 7.06 9.52 -1.86
CA LEU A 27 7.69 9.51 -0.55
C LEU A 27 9.18 9.87 -0.67
N ALA A 28 9.65 10.69 0.26
CA ALA A 28 11.03 11.09 0.44
C ALA A 28 11.44 10.97 1.91
N GLU A 29 12.73 11.10 2.23
CA GLU A 29 13.23 10.99 3.62
C GLU A 29 12.51 11.92 4.59
N LYS A 30 12.14 13.13 4.15
CA LYS A 30 11.34 14.08 4.94
C LYS A 30 9.98 13.57 5.40
N ASN A 31 9.47 12.49 4.80
CA ASN A 31 8.23 11.84 5.21
C ASN A 31 8.43 10.88 6.39
N ILE A 32 9.67 10.60 6.78
CA ILE A 32 10.02 9.78 7.93
C ILE A 32 10.36 10.72 9.09
N ILE A 33 9.50 10.74 10.11
CA ILE A 33 9.60 11.66 11.26
C ILE A 33 9.43 10.81 12.52
N ASP A 34 10.44 10.80 13.39
CA ASP A 34 10.42 10.10 14.68
C ASP A 34 9.95 8.64 14.60
N GLY A 35 10.46 7.89 13.61
CA GLY A 35 10.10 6.48 13.39
C GLY A 35 8.70 6.27 12.78
N ARG A 36 8.09 7.32 12.24
CA ARG A 36 6.74 7.27 11.63
C ARG A 36 6.78 7.71 10.18
N LEU A 37 5.89 7.15 9.37
CA LEU A 37 5.61 7.63 8.03
C LEU A 37 4.49 8.67 8.08
N ALA A 38 4.82 9.91 7.74
CA ALA A 38 3.91 11.03 7.67
C ALA A 38 3.82 11.61 6.25
N TYR A 39 2.61 11.62 5.66
CA TYR A 39 2.38 12.21 4.34
C TYR A 39 0.93 12.67 4.16
N ARG A 40 0.71 13.61 3.23
CA ARG A 40 -0.64 13.98 2.80
C ARG A 40 -1.03 13.12 1.60
N ARG A 41 -2.10 12.34 1.76
CA ARG A 41 -2.62 11.48 0.70
C ARG A 41 -3.05 12.32 -0.50
N LYS A 42 -2.54 12.02 -1.70
CA LYS A 42 -2.81 12.84 -2.89
C LYS A 42 -4.29 12.93 -3.25
N LYS A 43 -5.04 11.84 -3.11
CA LYS A 43 -6.46 11.78 -3.51
C LYS A 43 -7.39 12.54 -2.56
N THR A 44 -7.08 12.61 -1.27
CA THR A 44 -8.02 13.11 -0.23
C THR A 44 -7.45 14.24 0.62
N ALA A 45 -6.18 14.62 0.42
CA ALA A 45 -5.43 15.59 1.23
C ALA A 45 -5.31 15.29 2.74
N LYS A 46 -5.93 14.19 3.21
CA LYS A 46 -5.83 13.70 4.59
C LYS A 46 -4.38 13.42 4.96
N LEU A 47 -4.01 13.85 6.17
CA LEU A 47 -2.72 13.52 6.77
C LEU A 47 -2.78 12.06 7.23
N ILE A 48 -1.85 11.26 6.73
CA ILE A 48 -1.57 9.92 7.22
C ILE A 48 -0.33 10.02 8.09
N ASN A 49 -0.38 9.43 9.28
CA ASN A 49 0.74 9.40 10.22
C ASN A 49 0.75 8.05 10.94
N LEU A 50 1.55 7.10 10.48
CA LEU A 50 1.58 5.72 10.97
C LEU A 50 2.98 5.34 11.47
N PRO A 51 3.10 4.54 12.54
CA PRO A 51 4.40 4.01 12.95
C PRO A 51 4.97 3.12 11.85
N LEU A 52 6.28 3.22 11.60
CA LEU A 52 6.96 2.32 10.65
C LEU A 52 7.05 0.93 11.27
N GLN A 53 6.55 -0.06 10.53
CA GLN A 53 6.71 -1.47 10.88
C GLN A 53 8.13 -1.94 10.53
N GLU A 54 8.62 -2.95 11.23
CA GLU A 54 9.97 -3.48 11.02
C GLU A 54 10.16 -3.97 9.57
N GLU A 55 9.17 -4.66 9.01
CA GLU A 55 9.20 -5.16 7.63
C GLU A 55 9.25 -4.02 6.61
N ALA A 56 8.61 -2.88 6.91
CA ALA A 56 8.68 -1.69 6.07
C ALA A 56 10.08 -1.06 6.12
N LEU A 57 10.72 -1.02 7.29
CA LEU A 57 12.10 -0.55 7.44
C LEU A 57 13.08 -1.45 6.68
N LEU A 58 12.91 -2.77 6.76
CA LEU A 58 13.73 -3.72 5.98
C LEU A 58 13.59 -3.49 4.48
N VAL A 59 12.41 -3.11 3.99
CA VAL A 59 12.22 -2.68 2.61
C VAL A 59 13.00 -1.40 2.32
N LEU A 60 12.86 -0.36 3.14
CA LEU A 60 13.52 0.94 2.92
C LEU A 60 15.05 0.84 2.92
N LYS A 61 15.64 0.01 3.81
CA LYS A 61 17.09 -0.24 3.86
C LYS A 61 17.70 -0.65 2.52
N ARG A 62 16.93 -1.34 1.67
CA ARG A 62 17.39 -1.75 0.33
C ARG A 62 17.57 -0.59 -0.66
N TYR A 63 17.03 0.58 -0.33
CA TYR A 63 17.01 1.76 -1.20
C TYR A 63 17.75 2.96 -0.61
N GLU A 64 18.35 2.85 0.58
CA GLU A 64 19.06 3.95 1.29
C GLU A 64 20.18 4.59 0.45
N ASN A 65 20.92 3.80 -0.36
CA ASN A 65 22.03 4.30 -1.17
C ASN A 65 21.62 4.79 -2.57
N ASN A 66 20.34 5.07 -2.79
CA ASN A 66 19.88 5.58 -4.07
C ASN A 66 20.13 7.09 -4.16
N SER A 67 20.79 7.55 -5.22
CA SER A 67 21.03 8.98 -5.50
C SER A 67 19.75 9.79 -5.81
N SER A 68 18.58 9.23 -5.53
CA SER A 68 17.26 9.79 -5.83
C SER A 68 16.70 10.46 -4.57
N SER A 69 16.06 11.62 -4.72
CA SER A 69 15.35 12.30 -3.63
C SER A 69 14.08 11.58 -3.14
N TYR A 70 13.81 10.36 -3.61
CA TYR A 70 12.62 9.57 -3.31
C TYR A 70 13.02 8.25 -2.66
N LEU A 71 12.20 7.76 -1.71
CA LEU A 71 12.44 6.50 -1.00
C LEU A 71 12.44 5.27 -1.93
N PHE A 72 11.71 5.35 -3.05
CA PHE A 72 11.64 4.29 -4.04
C PHE A 72 12.08 4.76 -5.43
N PRO A 73 12.73 3.90 -6.24
CA PRO A 73 13.19 4.23 -7.59
C PRO A 73 12.05 4.25 -8.63
N ILE A 74 10.91 4.85 -8.27
CA ILE A 74 9.75 5.02 -9.16
C ILE A 74 9.92 6.33 -9.94
N LEU A 75 10.09 7.44 -9.23
CA LEU A 75 10.42 8.76 -9.76
C LEU A 75 11.90 9.07 -9.55
N SER A 76 12.35 10.15 -10.19
CA SER A 76 13.72 10.69 -10.06
C SER A 76 13.73 12.16 -10.49
N ASN A 77 14.85 12.85 -10.27
CA ASN A 77 15.05 14.26 -10.62
C ASN A 77 14.95 14.56 -12.14
N LEU A 78 14.89 13.52 -12.97
CA LEU A 78 14.64 13.64 -14.42
C LEU A 78 13.17 13.95 -14.75
N HIS A 79 12.24 13.64 -13.84
CA HIS A 79 10.79 13.82 -14.04
C HIS A 79 10.35 15.18 -13.48
N LYS A 80 10.63 16.24 -14.24
CA LYS A 80 10.42 17.63 -13.81
C LYS A 80 8.97 18.07 -13.94
N THR A 81 8.34 17.77 -15.09
CA THR A 81 6.96 18.19 -15.37
C THR A 81 5.94 17.20 -14.82
N GLU A 82 4.70 17.66 -14.62
CA GLU A 82 3.60 16.79 -14.22
C GLU A 82 3.35 15.67 -15.24
N GLN A 83 3.32 16.00 -16.54
CA GLN A 83 3.15 15.01 -17.61
C GLN A 83 4.25 13.94 -17.59
N GLN A 84 5.51 14.33 -17.37
CA GLN A 84 6.62 13.38 -17.26
C GLN A 84 6.42 12.42 -16.07
N ARG A 85 5.97 12.94 -14.93
CA ARG A 85 5.68 12.14 -13.73
C ARG A 85 4.52 11.19 -13.99
N LEU A 86 3.42 11.66 -14.57
CA LEU A 86 2.28 10.81 -14.93
C LEU A 86 2.68 9.68 -15.88
N ASN A 87 3.37 10.00 -16.97
CA ASN A 87 3.87 9.00 -17.92
C ASN A 87 4.77 7.97 -17.24
N ARG A 88 5.65 8.42 -16.33
CA ARG A 88 6.52 7.53 -15.57
C ARG A 88 5.73 6.62 -14.62
N LEU A 89 4.78 7.16 -13.87
CA LEU A 89 3.93 6.38 -12.96
C LEU A 89 3.18 5.29 -13.73
N HIS A 90 2.55 5.65 -14.87
CA HIS A 90 1.87 4.68 -15.73
C HIS A 90 2.80 3.59 -16.26
N LYS A 91 4.00 3.96 -16.73
CA LYS A 91 5.00 2.99 -17.20
C LYS A 91 5.46 2.04 -16.09
N VAL A 92 5.75 2.55 -14.89
CA VAL A 92 6.26 1.74 -13.79
C VAL A 92 5.16 0.87 -13.20
N ILE A 93 3.96 1.39 -12.91
CA ILE A 93 2.87 0.60 -12.34
C ILE A 93 2.48 -0.57 -13.26
N THR A 94 2.52 -0.36 -14.57
CA THR A 94 2.25 -1.41 -15.56
C THR A 94 3.26 -2.55 -15.44
N LYS A 95 4.55 -2.23 -15.32
CA LYS A 95 5.61 -3.23 -15.14
C LYS A 95 5.52 -3.94 -13.78
N ILE A 96 5.20 -3.21 -12.72
CA ILE A 96 5.01 -3.77 -11.39
C ILE A 96 3.83 -4.73 -11.36
N ASN A 97 2.67 -4.34 -11.90
CA ASN A 97 1.50 -5.21 -11.96
C ASN A 97 1.73 -6.42 -12.88
N LYS A 98 2.52 -6.29 -13.96
CA LYS A 98 2.94 -7.44 -14.78
C LYS A 98 3.80 -8.42 -13.97
N ALA A 99 4.75 -7.91 -13.18
CA ALA A 99 5.60 -8.74 -12.33
C ALA A 99 4.81 -9.41 -11.21
N LEU A 100 3.91 -8.68 -10.53
CA LEU A 100 3.01 -9.25 -9.52
C LEU A 100 2.13 -10.34 -10.10
N LYS A 101 1.56 -10.12 -11.30
CA LYS A 101 0.78 -11.14 -12.00
C LYS A 101 1.60 -12.42 -12.19
N ALA A 102 2.83 -12.31 -12.72
CA ALA A 102 3.69 -13.46 -12.95
C ALA A 102 4.05 -14.20 -11.65
N ILE A 103 4.36 -13.47 -10.57
CA ILE A 103 4.59 -14.05 -9.24
C ILE A 103 3.34 -14.80 -8.75
N GLY A 104 2.16 -14.21 -8.92
CA GLY A 104 0.89 -14.84 -8.55
C GLY A 104 0.64 -16.14 -9.30
N GLU A 105 0.91 -16.16 -10.61
CA GLU A 105 0.79 -17.35 -11.46
C GLU A 105 1.80 -18.43 -11.04
N GLU A 106 3.07 -18.07 -10.78
CA GLU A 106 4.11 -18.99 -10.32
C GLU A 106 3.78 -19.64 -8.96
N LEU A 107 3.18 -18.86 -8.05
CA LEU A 107 2.78 -19.33 -6.72
C LEU A 107 1.38 -19.96 -6.69
N ASN A 108 0.72 -20.13 -7.84
CA ASN A 108 -0.65 -20.65 -7.96
C ASN A 108 -1.67 -19.90 -7.08
N ILE A 109 -1.50 -18.58 -6.95
CA ILE A 109 -2.43 -17.73 -6.22
C ILE A 109 -3.69 -17.55 -7.09
N PRO A 110 -4.90 -17.87 -6.59
CA PRO A 110 -6.12 -17.94 -7.40
C PRO A 110 -6.64 -16.57 -7.85
N ILE A 111 -6.01 -15.49 -7.39
CA ILE A 111 -6.37 -14.11 -7.74
C ILE A 111 -5.22 -13.43 -8.50
N LYS A 112 -5.58 -12.53 -9.41
CA LYS A 112 -4.60 -11.70 -10.10
C LYS A 112 -3.98 -10.69 -9.12
N LEU A 113 -2.72 -10.92 -8.75
CA LEU A 113 -1.97 -9.98 -7.92
C LEU A 113 -1.74 -8.64 -8.64
N THR A 114 -2.02 -7.56 -7.93
CA THR A 114 -1.73 -6.18 -8.33
C THR A 114 -1.31 -5.39 -7.10
N THR A 115 -0.77 -4.19 -7.30
CA THR A 115 -0.45 -3.26 -6.19
C THR A 115 -1.66 -2.96 -5.29
N TYR A 116 -2.88 -3.09 -5.80
CA TYR A 116 -4.10 -2.85 -5.03
C TYR A 116 -4.47 -4.00 -4.09
N VAL A 117 -4.01 -5.22 -4.40
CA VAL A 117 -4.26 -6.40 -3.57
C VAL A 117 -3.63 -6.23 -2.18
N ALA A 118 -2.42 -5.66 -2.07
CA ALA A 118 -1.78 -5.37 -0.79
C ALA A 118 -2.67 -4.51 0.14
N ARG A 119 -3.29 -3.46 -0.41
CA ARG A 119 -4.20 -2.57 0.31
C ARG A 119 -5.47 -3.29 0.78
N HIS A 120 -6.05 -4.13 -0.07
CA HIS A 120 -7.20 -4.96 0.31
C HIS A 120 -6.84 -5.97 1.39
N SER A 121 -5.70 -6.64 1.26
CA SER A 121 -5.21 -7.60 2.24
C SER A 121 -4.98 -6.95 3.60
N TYR A 122 -4.37 -5.76 3.65
CA TYR A 122 -4.19 -4.99 4.89
C TYR A 122 -5.54 -4.70 5.57
N ALA A 123 -6.49 -4.11 4.84
CA ALA A 123 -7.82 -3.79 5.37
C ALA A 123 -8.56 -5.04 5.87
N THR A 124 -8.43 -6.14 5.12
CA THR A 124 -9.09 -7.41 5.42
C THR A 124 -8.55 -8.06 6.68
N VAL A 125 -7.22 -8.09 6.83
CA VAL A 125 -6.58 -8.67 8.01
C VAL A 125 -6.96 -7.90 9.27
N LEU A 126 -6.94 -6.56 9.24
CA LEU A 126 -7.38 -5.76 10.38
C LEU A 126 -8.85 -5.98 10.73
N LYS A 127 -9.72 -6.07 9.72
CA LYS A 127 -11.13 -6.36 9.95
C LYS A 127 -11.35 -7.72 10.59
N ARG A 128 -10.61 -8.75 10.14
CA ARG A 128 -10.64 -10.10 10.74
C ARG A 128 -10.11 -10.12 12.17
N ALA A 129 -9.16 -9.24 12.49
CA ALA A 129 -8.68 -9.03 13.85
C ALA A 129 -9.63 -8.21 14.74
N GLY A 130 -10.83 -7.85 14.24
CA GLY A 130 -11.83 -7.11 15.01
C GLY A 130 -11.59 -5.60 15.11
N VAL A 131 -10.66 -5.05 14.34
CA VAL A 131 -10.40 -3.60 14.35
C VAL A 131 -11.63 -2.86 13.80
N PRO A 132 -12.11 -1.79 14.49
CA PRO A 132 -13.24 -0.99 14.03
C PRO A 132 -13.05 -0.46 12.60
N THR A 133 -14.13 -0.51 11.80
CA THR A 133 -14.12 -0.04 10.41
C THR A 133 -13.70 1.44 10.32
N SER A 134 -14.05 2.26 11.31
CA SER A 134 -13.64 3.66 11.45
C SER A 134 -12.13 3.83 11.49
N ILE A 135 -11.43 3.04 12.33
CA ILE A 135 -9.97 3.05 12.44
C ILE A 135 -9.32 2.56 11.14
N ILE A 136 -9.85 1.49 10.53
CA ILE A 136 -9.35 0.99 9.24
C ILE A 136 -9.50 2.08 8.16
N SER A 137 -10.65 2.74 8.11
CA SER A 137 -10.97 3.83 7.19
C SER A 137 -10.01 5.01 7.31
N GLU A 138 -9.70 5.40 8.55
CA GLU A 138 -8.75 6.46 8.87
C GLU A 138 -7.34 6.10 8.42
N SER A 139 -6.86 4.89 8.74
CA SER A 139 -5.53 4.42 8.33
C SER A 139 -5.35 4.37 6.81
N LEU A 140 -6.42 4.07 6.07
CA LEU A 140 -6.45 4.07 4.61
C LEU A 140 -6.56 5.49 4.02
N GLY A 141 -6.92 6.51 4.81
CA GLY A 141 -7.17 7.87 4.34
C GLY A 141 -8.43 8.00 3.48
N HIS A 142 -9.44 7.15 3.71
CA HIS A 142 -10.73 7.23 3.04
C HIS A 142 -11.55 8.42 3.55
N SER A 143 -12.39 9.01 2.68
CA SER A 143 -13.25 10.14 3.07
C SER A 143 -14.46 9.71 3.91
N SER A 144 -14.88 8.45 3.82
CA SER A 144 -15.95 7.88 4.65
C SER A 144 -15.77 6.38 4.88
N GLU A 145 -16.37 5.86 5.94
CA GLU A 145 -16.40 4.42 6.24
C GLU A 145 -17.13 3.60 5.18
N LYS A 146 -18.13 4.18 4.50
CA LYS A 146 -18.82 3.55 3.37
C LYS A 146 -17.85 3.10 2.28
N ILE A 147 -16.81 3.89 2.02
CA ILE A 147 -15.77 3.51 1.06
C ILE A 147 -15.05 2.26 1.57
N THR A 148 -14.69 2.20 2.85
CA THR A 148 -14.03 1.05 3.48
C THR A 148 -14.92 -0.18 3.47
N GLN A 149 -16.24 -0.03 3.66
CA GLN A 149 -17.21 -1.13 3.62
C GLN A 149 -17.18 -1.88 2.28
N ILE A 150 -16.99 -1.20 1.15
CA ILE A 150 -16.81 -1.84 -0.18
C ILE A 150 -15.58 -2.78 -0.21
N TYR A 151 -14.50 -2.46 0.52
CA TYR A 151 -13.34 -3.34 0.65
C TYR A 151 -13.63 -4.53 1.57
N LEU A 152 -14.68 -4.41 2.39
CA LEU A 152 -15.09 -5.33 3.44
C LEU A 152 -16.40 -6.08 3.15
N ASP A 153 -16.93 -6.03 1.91
CA ASP A 153 -18.24 -6.61 1.59
C ASP A 153 -18.19 -8.14 1.34
N GLY A 154 -17.00 -8.76 1.37
CA GLY A 154 -16.83 -10.22 1.27
C GLY A 154 -16.88 -11.01 2.59
N PHE A 155 -17.35 -10.41 3.69
CA PHE A 155 -17.07 -10.89 5.07
C PHE A 155 -18.23 -11.67 5.71
N GLY A 156 -19.27 -11.99 4.93
CA GLY A 156 -20.60 -12.39 5.42
C GLY A 156 -20.64 -13.53 6.43
N ASN A 157 -19.96 -14.65 6.21
CA ASN A 157 -20.33 -15.87 6.97
C ASN A 157 -19.42 -16.14 8.17
N SER A 158 -18.10 -16.14 8.03
CA SER A 158 -17.21 -16.58 9.13
C SER A 158 -17.26 -15.74 10.42
N GLN A 159 -17.46 -14.42 10.34
CA GLN A 159 -17.58 -13.58 11.53
C GLN A 159 -18.95 -13.71 12.19
N ILE A 160 -20.01 -13.88 11.39
CA ILE A 160 -21.35 -14.17 11.91
C ILE A 160 -21.30 -15.52 12.63
N ASP A 161 -20.72 -16.55 12.02
CA ASP A 161 -20.58 -17.88 12.63
C ASP A 161 -19.83 -17.82 13.97
N GLN A 162 -18.78 -17.00 14.07
CA GLN A 162 -18.03 -16.84 15.31
C GLN A 162 -18.78 -16.03 16.37
N ALA A 163 -19.54 -15.00 15.97
CA ALA A 163 -20.40 -14.24 16.88
C ALA A 163 -21.52 -15.11 17.44
N MET A 164 -22.13 -15.95 16.59
CA MET A 164 -23.20 -16.88 16.96
C MET A 164 -22.76 -17.98 17.93
N LYS A 165 -21.46 -18.28 18.05
CA LYS A 165 -20.93 -19.22 19.06
C LYS A 165 -20.96 -18.70 20.50
N ASN A 166 -21.17 -17.39 20.69
CA ASN A 166 -21.25 -16.77 22.01
C ASN A 166 -22.70 -16.52 22.47
N LEU A 167 -23.68 -17.05 21.73
CA LEU A 167 -25.08 -17.19 22.12
C LEU A 167 -25.32 -18.62 22.61
#